data_AF-A0A936ZWZ8-F1
#
_entry.id   AF-A0A936ZWZ8-F1
#
_cell.length_a   1.000
_cell.length_b   1.000
_cell.length_c   1.000
_cell.angle_alpha   90.00
_cell.angle_beta   90.00
_cell.angle_gamma   90.00
#
_symmetry.space_group_name_H-M   'P 1'
#
loop_
_entity.id
_entity.type
_entity.pdbx_description
1 polymer ?
#
loop_
_entity_poly.entity_id
_entity_poly.type
_entity_poly.pdbx_seq_one_letter_code
_entity_poly.pdbx_strand_id
1 'polypeptide(L)'
;MNETILKKHWWKRYWKWLFLISAILCFITFFFLMTGTATFRYGSVLMQPDLIQNAHEKAKVNEKVIEKLGELSPHDFFRLLEGEVMYSNHNKTVAITVGIIGTKGRGKLDIIANRNKENWEYQKIIVRIKKPTKERIKILEN
;
A
#
# COMPACT_ATOMS: atom_id res chain seq x y z
N MET A 1 -4.51 35.02 51.79
CA MET A 1 -5.83 35.26 51.18
C MET A 1 -5.73 34.97 49.69
N ASN A 2 -6.14 33.75 49.35
CA ASN A 2 -6.61 33.19 48.08
C ASN A 2 -5.78 33.41 46.79
N GLU A 3 -5.01 32.36 46.53
CA GLU A 3 -4.21 31.96 45.37
C GLU A 3 -5.01 31.79 44.05
N THR A 4 -6.19 32.39 43.92
CA THR A 4 -7.17 32.09 42.87
C THR A 4 -7.10 33.01 41.64
N ILE A 5 -6.27 34.06 41.68
CA ILE A 5 -6.31 35.15 40.68
C ILE A 5 -5.43 34.85 39.45
N LEU A 6 -4.42 33.97 39.56
CA LEU A 6 -3.48 33.68 38.47
C LEU A 6 -3.99 32.65 37.44
N LYS A 7 -4.99 31.82 37.77
CA LYS A 7 -5.42 30.71 36.89
C LYS A 7 -6.34 31.13 35.73
N LYS A 8 -6.97 32.31 35.79
CA LYS A 8 -8.06 32.70 34.87
C LYS A 8 -7.57 33.20 33.49
N HIS A 9 -6.30 33.58 33.36
CA HIS A 9 -5.77 34.23 32.14
C HIS A 9 -5.26 33.24 31.08
N TRP A 10 -4.86 32.03 31.47
CA TRP A 10 -4.35 31.02 30.54
C TRP A 10 -5.46 30.52 29.60
N TRP A 11 -6.65 30.24 30.13
CA TRP A 11 -7.73 29.64 29.35
C TRP A 11 -8.22 30.53 28.20
N LYS A 12 -8.32 31.85 28.42
CA LYS A 12 -8.77 32.81 27.39
C LYS A 12 -7.77 32.98 26.23
N ARG A 13 -6.48 32.73 26.47
CA ARG A 13 -5.40 32.87 25.48
C ARG A 13 -5.27 31.63 24.59
N TYR A 14 -5.41 30.44 25.16
CA TYR A 14 -5.30 29.17 24.43
C TYR A 14 -6.61 28.68 23.82
N TRP A 15 -7.76 29.29 24.14
CA TRP A 15 -9.06 28.82 23.63
C TRP A 15 -9.18 28.86 22.10
N LYS A 16 -8.61 29.89 21.47
CA LYS A 16 -8.55 29.99 19.99
C LYS A 16 -7.69 28.87 19.39
N TRP A 17 -6.59 28.53 20.04
CA TRP A 17 -5.69 27.45 19.60
C TRP A 17 -6.31 26.07 19.83
N LEU A 18 -6.98 25.86 20.96
CA LEU A 18 -7.75 24.64 21.23
C LEU A 18 -8.85 24.43 20.19
N PHE A 19 -9.57 25.49 19.81
CA PHE A 19 -10.58 25.40 18.75
C PHE A 19 -9.95 25.09 17.39
N LEU A 20 -8.81 25.72 17.05
CA LEU A 20 -8.10 25.45 15.81
C LEU A 20 -7.60 24.00 15.74
N ILE A 21 -6.97 23.51 16.81
CA ILE A 21 -6.47 22.13 16.94
C ILE A 21 -7.64 21.14 16.90
N SER A 22 -8.73 21.44 17.62
CA SER A 22 -9.93 20.61 17.62
C SER A 22 -10.57 20.54 16.23
N ALA A 23 -10.63 21.65 15.50
CA ALA A 23 -11.16 21.68 14.15
C ALA A 23 -10.29 20.82 13.21
N ILE A 24 -8.96 21.00 13.26
CA ILE A 24 -8.01 20.18 12.49
C ILE A 24 -8.16 18.70 12.83
N LEU A 25 -8.22 18.35 14.12
CA LEU A 25 -8.40 16.97 14.57
C LEU A 25 -9.73 16.37 14.08
N CYS A 26 -10.80 17.17 14.09
CA CYS A 26 -12.11 16.77 13.59
C CYS A 26 -12.06 16.48 12.07
N PHE A 27 -11.41 17.36 11.29
CA PHE A 27 -11.20 17.14 9.86
C PHE A 27 -10.37 15.89 9.58
N ILE A 28 -9.29 15.65 10.34
CA ILE A 28 -8.45 14.45 10.20
C ILE A 28 -9.29 13.20 10.51
N THR A 29 -10.04 13.21 11.62
CA THR A 29 -10.88 12.07 12.02
C THR A 29 -11.96 11.80 10.96
N PHE A 30 -12.60 12.85 10.44
CA PHE A 30 -13.59 12.74 9.38
C PHE A 30 -13.00 12.18 8.07
N PHE A 31 -11.79 12.60 7.71
CA PHE A 31 -11.07 12.07 6.56
C PHE A 31 -10.79 10.55 6.69
N PHE A 32 -10.36 10.11 7.88
CA PHE A 32 -10.15 8.69 8.15
C PHE A 32 -11.47 7.89 8.18
N LEU A 33 -12.57 8.45 8.70
CA LEU A 33 -13.89 7.85 8.63
C LEU A 33 -14.35 7.63 7.18
N MET A 34 -14.11 8.59 6.28
CA MET A 34 -14.47 8.45 4.86
C MET A 34 -13.64 7.39 4.12
N THR A 35 -12.37 7.21 4.49
CA THR A 35 -11.50 6.20 3.87
C THR A 35 -11.73 4.78 4.41
N GLY A 36 -12.50 4.64 5.49
CA GLY A 36 -12.88 3.36 6.08
C GLY A 36 -11.66 2.53 6.46
N THR A 37 -11.60 1.29 5.97
CA THR A 37 -10.49 0.36 6.24
C THR A 37 -9.37 0.43 5.19
N ALA A 38 -9.44 1.35 4.22
CA ALA A 38 -8.43 1.43 3.16
C ALA A 38 -7.02 1.69 3.72
N THR A 39 -6.89 2.57 4.70
CA THR A 39 -5.62 2.90 5.37
C THR A 39 -5.03 1.68 6.09
N PHE A 40 -5.86 0.90 6.79
CA PHE A 40 -5.45 -0.37 7.39
C PHE A 40 -5.04 -1.41 6.35
N ARG A 41 -5.73 -1.49 5.19
CA ARG A 41 -5.37 -2.41 4.10
C ARG A 41 -3.97 -2.13 3.56
N TYR A 42 -3.67 -0.88 3.19
CA TYR A 42 -2.34 -0.53 2.68
C TYR A 42 -1.26 -0.62 3.78
N GLY A 43 -1.57 -0.20 5.01
CA GLY A 43 -0.66 -0.32 6.15
C GLY A 43 -0.26 -1.77 6.44
N SER A 44 -1.18 -2.72 6.33
CA SER A 44 -0.88 -4.14 6.58
C SER A 44 0.06 -4.77 5.55
N VAL A 45 0.05 -4.28 4.30
CA VAL A 45 0.97 -4.72 3.24
C VAL A 45 2.36 -4.10 3.45
N LEU A 46 2.41 -2.84 3.88
CA LEU A 46 3.66 -2.17 4.26
C LEU A 46 4.42 -2.89 5.37
N MET A 47 3.69 -3.50 6.31
CA MET A 47 4.28 -4.29 7.39
C MET A 47 4.81 -5.65 6.93
N GLN A 48 4.62 -6.02 5.65
CA GLN A 48 4.98 -7.32 5.08
C GLN A 48 5.69 -7.16 3.72
N PRO A 49 6.85 -6.49 3.68
CA PRO A 49 7.57 -6.19 2.43
C PRO A 49 7.96 -7.46 1.66
N ASP A 50 8.24 -8.55 2.37
CA ASP A 50 8.68 -9.83 1.79
C ASP A 50 7.70 -10.39 0.75
N LEU A 51 6.39 -10.22 0.97
CA LEU A 51 5.35 -10.70 0.04
C LEU A 51 5.49 -10.06 -1.35
N ILE A 52 5.81 -8.77 -1.40
CA ILE A 52 5.98 -8.05 -2.66
C ILE A 52 7.37 -8.27 -3.21
N GLN A 53 8.40 -8.22 -2.36
CA GLN A 53 9.79 -8.39 -2.77
C GLN A 53 10.02 -9.76 -3.42
N ASN A 54 9.56 -10.85 -2.81
CA ASN A 54 9.70 -12.20 -3.36
C ASN A 54 8.98 -12.35 -4.71
N ALA A 55 7.79 -11.74 -4.86
CA ALA A 55 7.08 -11.75 -6.13
C ALA A 55 7.80 -10.92 -7.20
N HIS A 56 8.39 -9.78 -6.80
CA HIS A 56 9.19 -8.93 -7.66
C HIS A 56 10.47 -9.62 -8.12
N GLU A 57 11.18 -10.32 -7.24
CA GLU A 57 12.38 -11.10 -7.57
C GLU A 57 12.07 -12.22 -8.57
N LYS A 58 10.96 -12.96 -8.36
CA LYS A 58 10.46 -13.95 -9.33
C LYS A 58 10.16 -13.32 -10.70
N ALA A 59 9.62 -12.10 -10.73
CA ALA A 59 9.37 -11.38 -11.97
C ALA A 59 10.67 -10.88 -12.63
N LYS A 60 11.67 -10.47 -11.83
CA LYS A 60 12.95 -9.92 -12.31
C LYS A 60 13.78 -10.96 -13.07
N VAL A 61 13.72 -12.23 -12.66
CA VAL A 61 14.48 -13.32 -13.31
C VAL A 61 13.71 -14.00 -14.46
N ASN A 62 12.47 -13.61 -14.72
CA ASN A 62 11.65 -14.23 -15.75
C ASN A 62 12.05 -13.72 -17.15
N GLU A 63 12.47 -14.62 -18.04
CA GLU A 63 12.96 -14.28 -19.38
C GLU A 63 11.96 -13.45 -20.19
N LYS A 64 10.66 -13.79 -20.17
CA LYS A 64 9.62 -13.04 -20.90
C LYS A 64 9.45 -11.62 -20.35
N VAL A 65 9.58 -11.46 -19.03
CA VAL A 65 9.51 -10.14 -18.40
C VAL A 65 10.72 -9.30 -18.80
N ILE A 66 11.92 -9.88 -18.78
CA ILE A 66 13.16 -9.21 -19.23
C ILE A 66 13.09 -8.84 -20.71
N GLU A 67 12.54 -9.72 -21.55
CA GLU A 67 12.38 -9.47 -22.98
C GLU A 67 11.52 -8.23 -23.23
N LYS A 68 10.34 -8.17 -22.59
CA LYS A 68 9.33 -7.13 -22.83
C LYS A 68 9.55 -5.83 -22.05
N LEU A 69 9.91 -5.91 -20.76
CA LEU A 69 10.08 -4.75 -19.89
C LEU A 69 11.55 -4.36 -19.67
N GLY A 70 12.49 -5.23 -20.02
CA GLY A 70 13.91 -5.03 -19.72
C GLY A 70 14.25 -5.39 -18.28
N GLU A 71 15.39 -4.88 -17.79
CA GLU A 71 15.75 -5.04 -16.39
C GLU A 71 14.79 -4.25 -15.51
N LEU A 72 14.15 -4.92 -14.56
CA LEU A 72 13.23 -4.28 -13.62
C LEU A 72 14.00 -3.44 -12.60
N SER A 73 13.54 -2.21 -12.41
CA SER A 73 13.99 -1.35 -11.31
C SER A 73 13.64 -1.95 -9.95
N PRO A 74 14.34 -1.56 -8.87
CA PRO A 74 13.97 -1.95 -7.52
C PRO A 74 12.52 -1.60 -7.21
N HIS A 75 11.93 -2.35 -6.29
CA HIS A 75 10.59 -2.07 -5.79
C HIS A 75 10.53 -0.66 -5.16
N ASP A 76 9.46 0.07 -5.44
CA ASP A 76 9.23 1.43 -4.94
C ASP A 76 7.84 1.50 -4.28
N PHE A 77 7.80 2.04 -3.05
CA PHE A 77 6.59 2.23 -2.27
C PHE A 77 5.51 3.00 -3.04
N PHE A 78 5.89 4.04 -3.80
CA PHE A 78 4.93 4.82 -4.59
C PHE A 78 4.21 3.98 -5.64
N ARG A 79 4.82 2.87 -6.09
CA ARG A 79 4.21 1.95 -7.04
C ARG A 79 3.15 1.05 -6.43
N LEU A 80 3.17 0.86 -5.10
CA LEU A 80 2.08 0.20 -4.39
C LEU A 80 0.80 1.04 -4.44
N LEU A 81 0.96 2.36 -4.42
CA LEU A 81 -0.16 3.31 -4.48
C LEU A 81 -0.81 3.36 -5.88
N GLU A 82 -0.09 2.97 -6.93
CA GLU A 82 -0.64 2.84 -8.30
C GLU A 82 -1.50 1.58 -8.49
N GLY A 83 -1.57 0.75 -7.45
CA GLY A 83 -2.20 -0.55 -7.43
C GLY A 83 -3.43 -0.63 -6.54
N GLU A 84 -3.76 -1.85 -6.15
CA GLU A 84 -4.92 -2.13 -5.30
C GLU A 84 -4.56 -3.28 -4.35
N VAL A 85 -5.02 -3.18 -3.10
CA VAL A 85 -4.88 -4.21 -2.08
C VAL A 85 -6.27 -4.66 -1.64
N MET A 86 -6.56 -5.94 -1.82
CA MET A 86 -7.79 -6.58 -1.39
C MET A 86 -7.47 -7.78 -0.50
N TYR A 87 -8.00 -7.76 0.71
CA TYR A 87 -8.00 -8.93 1.58
C TYR A 87 -9.36 -9.61 1.51
N SER A 88 -9.34 -10.94 1.49
CA SER A 88 -10.54 -11.76 1.51
C SER A 88 -10.35 -12.96 2.42
N ASN A 89 -11.43 -13.71 2.65
CA ASN A 89 -11.42 -14.93 3.48
C ASN A 89 -10.83 -14.69 4.88
N HIS A 90 -11.36 -13.71 5.61
CA HIS A 90 -10.88 -13.35 6.97
C HIS A 90 -9.37 -13.02 7.01
N ASN A 91 -8.89 -12.22 6.05
CA ASN A 91 -7.47 -11.84 5.89
C ASN A 91 -6.51 -13.01 5.65
N LYS A 92 -7.03 -14.17 5.22
CA LYS A 92 -6.22 -15.33 4.82
C LYS A 92 -5.83 -15.28 3.35
N THR A 93 -6.53 -14.53 2.52
CA THR A 93 -6.17 -14.37 1.10
C THR A 93 -5.94 -12.90 0.82
N VAL A 94 -4.90 -12.61 0.05
CA VAL A 94 -4.57 -11.25 -0.38
C VAL A 94 -4.38 -11.20 -1.88
N ALA A 95 -5.00 -10.22 -2.52
CA ALA A 95 -4.77 -9.84 -3.90
C ALA A 95 -4.13 -8.45 -3.91
N ILE A 96 -2.94 -8.34 -4.48
CA ILE A 96 -2.16 -7.11 -4.56
C ILE A 96 -1.86 -6.84 -6.02
N THR A 97 -2.15 -5.63 -6.47
CA THR A 97 -1.61 -5.08 -7.72
C THR A 97 -0.53 -4.07 -7.35
N VAL A 98 0.62 -4.11 -8.02
CA VAL A 98 1.73 -3.16 -7.83
C VAL A 98 2.21 -2.66 -9.19
N GLY A 99 2.56 -1.39 -9.33
CA GLY A 99 3.24 -0.90 -10.53
C GLY A 99 4.67 -1.44 -10.63
N ILE A 100 5.14 -1.78 -11.82
CA ILE A 100 6.55 -2.13 -12.06
C ILE A 100 7.11 -1.35 -13.25
N ILE A 101 8.39 -1.02 -13.17
CA ILE A 101 9.13 -0.30 -14.22
C ILE A 101 10.33 -1.14 -14.59
N GLY A 102 10.57 -1.29 -15.89
CA GLY A 102 11.83 -1.77 -16.41
C GLY A 102 12.40 -0.80 -17.44
N THR A 103 13.63 -1.06 -17.87
CA THR A 103 14.37 -0.19 -18.80
C THR A 103 13.68 0.05 -20.15
N LYS A 104 12.81 -0.87 -20.59
CA LYS A 104 12.07 -0.78 -21.86
C LYS A 104 10.61 -0.33 -21.71
N GLY A 105 10.07 -0.29 -20.49
CA GLY A 105 8.64 0.01 -20.32
C GLY A 105 8.10 -0.11 -18.90
N ARG A 106 6.78 -0.01 -18.79
CA ARG A 106 6.05 -0.06 -17.51
C ARG A 106 4.96 -1.12 -17.55
N GLY A 107 4.73 -1.77 -16.42
CA GLY A 107 3.73 -2.82 -16.25
C GLY A 107 3.07 -2.77 -14.87
N LYS A 108 2.22 -3.76 -14.62
CA LYS A 108 1.64 -4.04 -13.30
C LYS A 108 1.90 -5.48 -12.92
N LEU A 109 2.31 -5.72 -11.68
CA LEU A 109 2.47 -7.03 -11.08
C LEU A 109 1.23 -7.34 -10.25
N ASP A 110 0.51 -8.37 -10.65
CA ASP A 110 -0.65 -8.90 -9.93
C ASP A 110 -0.21 -10.13 -9.13
N ILE A 111 -0.48 -10.11 -7.84
CA ILE A 111 -0.09 -11.13 -6.86
C ILE A 111 -1.35 -11.61 -6.17
N ILE A 112 -1.55 -12.92 -6.12
CA ILE A 112 -2.55 -13.55 -5.26
C ILE A 112 -1.82 -14.55 -4.38
N ALA A 113 -1.98 -14.40 -3.06
CA ALA A 113 -1.35 -15.28 -2.08
C ALA A 113 -2.33 -15.65 -0.96
N ASN A 114 -2.17 -16.87 -0.46
CA ASN A 114 -2.87 -17.37 0.72
C ASN A 114 -1.90 -17.39 1.90
N ARG A 115 -2.38 -16.97 3.06
CA ARG A 115 -1.64 -16.99 4.31
C ARG A 115 -1.66 -18.41 4.85
N ASN A 116 -0.48 -19.01 4.96
CA ASN A 116 -0.27 -20.30 5.57
C ASN A 116 0.60 -20.12 6.82
N LYS A 117 -0.05 -20.04 7.98
CA LYS A 117 0.58 -19.70 9.28
C LYS A 117 1.27 -18.33 9.21
N GLU A 118 2.60 -18.33 9.20
CA GLU A 118 3.45 -17.13 9.15
C GLU A 118 3.93 -16.81 7.73
N ASN A 119 3.77 -17.72 6.77
CA ASN A 119 4.26 -17.57 5.41
C ASN A 119 3.13 -17.30 4.41
N TRP A 120 3.48 -16.66 3.30
CA TRP A 120 2.58 -16.47 2.18
C TRP A 120 2.84 -17.50 1.09
N GLU A 121 1.79 -18.20 0.72
CA GLU A 121 1.81 -19.17 -0.38
C GLU A 121 1.23 -18.52 -1.63
N TYR A 122 2.08 -18.30 -2.63
CA TYR A 122 1.66 -17.71 -3.90
C TYR A 122 0.77 -18.66 -4.68
N GLN A 123 -0.43 -18.19 -5.00
CA GLN A 123 -1.36 -18.86 -5.91
C GLN A 123 -1.14 -18.37 -7.33
N LYS A 124 -0.87 -17.07 -7.49
CA LYS A 124 -0.72 -16.45 -8.80
C LYS A 124 0.24 -15.26 -8.77
N ILE A 125 1.13 -15.20 -9.75
CA ILE A 125 1.98 -14.05 -10.04
C ILE A 125 1.91 -13.78 -11.53
N ILE A 126 1.36 -12.62 -11.92
CA ILE A 126 1.20 -12.21 -13.31
C ILE A 126 1.75 -10.81 -13.53
N VAL A 127 2.53 -10.62 -14.58
CA VAL A 127 2.90 -9.31 -15.08
C VAL A 127 1.96 -8.90 -16.21
N ARG A 128 1.30 -7.75 -16.07
CA ARG A 128 0.45 -7.13 -17.09
C ARG A 128 1.19 -5.97 -17.73
N ILE A 129 1.27 -5.99 -19.06
CA ILE A 129 1.82 -4.91 -19.86
C ILE A 129 0.68 -4.32 -20.69
N LYS A 130 0.50 -3.00 -20.67
CA LYS A 130 -0.59 -2.32 -21.39
C LYS A 130 -0.16 -1.70 -22.72
N LYS A 131 1.10 -1.33 -22.86
CA LYS A 131 1.66 -0.64 -24.03
C LYS A 131 3.02 -1.27 -24.38
N PRO A 132 3.35 -1.42 -25.67
CA PRO A 132 2.54 -1.04 -26.85
C PRO A 132 1.36 -1.99 -27.10
N THR A 133 1.48 -3.26 -26.77
CA THR A 133 0.41 -4.27 -26.85
C THR A 133 -0.01 -4.74 -25.46
N LYS A 134 -1.28 -5.14 -25.32
CA LYS A 134 -1.77 -5.72 -24.06
C LYS A 134 -1.26 -7.15 -23.96
N GLU A 135 -0.42 -7.42 -22.97
CA GLU A 135 0.16 -8.74 -22.73
C GLU A 135 0.06 -9.12 -21.26
N ARG A 136 -0.05 -10.42 -21.00
CA ARG A 136 -0.07 -11.00 -19.65
C ARG A 136 0.94 -12.12 -19.58
N ILE A 137 1.98 -11.93 -18.78
CA ILE A 137 3.04 -12.90 -18.56
C ILE A 137 2.75 -13.60 -17.24
N LYS A 138 2.45 -14.90 -17.30
CA LYS A 138 2.25 -15.72 -16.11
C LYS A 138 3.61 -16.21 -15.62
N ILE A 139 3.96 -15.86 -14.38
CA ILE A 139 5.21 -16.29 -13.74
C ILE A 139 4.96 -17.50 -12.85
N LEU A 140 3.82 -17.51 -12.14
CA LEU A 140 3.39 -18.59 -11.28
C LEU A 140 1.87 -18.68 -11.30
N GLU A 141 1.34 -19.88 -11.41
CA GLU A 141 -0.09 -20.21 -11.31
C GLU A 141 -0.19 -21.64 -10.76
N ASN A 142 -0.59 -21.78 -9.49
CA ASN A 142 -0.83 -23.06 -8.82
C ASN A 142 -2.33 -23.41 -8.79
#